data_AF-A0A536PGF0-F1
#
_entry.id   AF-A0A536PGF0-F1
#
_cell.length_a   1.000
_cell.length_b   1.000
_cell.length_c   1.000
_cell.angle_alpha   90.00
_cell.angle_beta   90.00
_cell.angle_gamma   90.00
#
_symmetry.space_group_name_H-M   'P 1'
#
loop_
_entity.id
_entity.type
_entity.pdbx_description
1 polymer ?
#
loop_
_entity_poly.entity_id
_entity_poly.type
_entity_poly.pdbx_seq_one_letter_code
_entity_poly.pdbx_strand_id
1 'polypeptide(L)'
;MERLIVDGYNMIFAWPELAALKDAKLEDARDLLVAILADYAAMTRQKVTVVFDSHRRPSAEGTEQQVSGIQVVYSGRGASADHVIERLVYEARSSDEVTVATSDALQRDIALGKGVKTVSALVLKAQVEAALAGRDVQINDRKARSDLSRRLEDRLDPKTRERLDRFRRGQDPGG
;
A
#
# COMPACT_ATOMS: atom_id res chain seq x y z
N MET A 1 -14.58 7.04 -1.96
CA MET A 1 -13.40 6.42 -1.31
C MET A 1 -12.45 5.97 -2.41
N GLU A 2 -11.15 6.14 -2.24
CA GLU A 2 -10.17 5.77 -3.27
C GLU A 2 -9.91 4.26 -3.25
N ARG A 3 -10.07 3.60 -4.40
CA ARG A 3 -9.79 2.19 -4.60
C ARG A 3 -8.71 2.01 -5.66
N LEU A 4 -7.70 1.22 -5.33
CA LEU A 4 -6.64 0.85 -6.27
C LEU A 4 -6.73 -0.66 -6.52
N ILE A 5 -7.00 -1.04 -7.76
CA ILE A 5 -7.02 -2.44 -8.20
C ILE A 5 -5.73 -2.68 -8.97
N VAL A 6 -4.92 -3.65 -8.55
CA VAL A 6 -3.58 -3.89 -9.09
C VAL A 6 -3.52 -5.24 -9.79
N ASP A 7 -3.06 -5.26 -11.04
CA ASP A 7 -2.64 -6.49 -11.71
C ASP A 7 -1.26 -6.91 -11.17
N GLY A 8 -1.25 -7.93 -10.33
CA GLY A 8 -0.07 -8.33 -9.58
C GLY A 8 1.07 -8.86 -10.46
N TYR A 9 0.77 -9.60 -11.53
CA TYR A 9 1.85 -10.07 -12.42
C TYR A 9 2.41 -8.95 -13.27
N ASN A 10 1.55 -8.04 -13.74
CA ASN A 10 2.03 -6.88 -14.46
C ASN A 10 3.04 -6.07 -13.61
N MET A 11 2.78 -5.91 -12.31
CA MET A 11 3.73 -5.26 -11.40
C MET A 11 5.00 -6.08 -11.21
N ILE A 12 4.90 -7.39 -10.94
CA ILE A 12 6.07 -8.26 -10.73
C ILE A 12 7.01 -8.24 -11.94
N PHE A 13 6.48 -8.23 -13.17
CA PHE A 13 7.31 -8.19 -14.36
C PHE A 13 7.91 -6.81 -14.64
N ALA A 14 7.26 -5.74 -14.21
CA ALA A 14 7.69 -4.37 -14.49
C ALA A 14 8.66 -3.81 -13.45
N TRP A 15 8.60 -4.25 -12.20
CA TRP A 15 9.41 -3.71 -11.11
C TRP A 15 10.72 -4.50 -10.98
N PRO A 16 11.91 -3.88 -11.19
CA PRO A 16 13.19 -4.60 -11.23
C PRO A 16 13.46 -5.50 -10.02
N GLU A 17 13.12 -5.03 -8.82
CA GLU A 17 13.30 -5.75 -7.55
C GLU A 17 12.43 -7.00 -7.43
N LEU A 18 11.21 -6.98 -8.00
CA LEU A 18 10.31 -8.13 -8.05
C LEU A 18 10.70 -9.07 -9.20
N ALA A 19 11.09 -8.49 -10.34
CA ALA A 19 11.49 -9.21 -11.52
C ALA A 19 12.76 -10.03 -11.28
N ALA A 20 13.68 -9.56 -10.42
CA ALA A 20 14.88 -10.31 -10.02
C ALA A 20 14.56 -11.56 -9.19
N LEU A 21 13.46 -11.55 -8.41
CA LEU A 21 13.05 -12.67 -7.55
C LEU A 21 12.28 -13.75 -8.32
N LYS A 22 11.60 -13.37 -9.41
CA LYS A 22 10.75 -14.30 -10.19
C LYS A 22 11.54 -15.50 -10.73
N ASP A 23 12.82 -15.31 -11.05
CA ASP A 23 13.67 -16.31 -11.70
C ASP A 23 14.12 -17.39 -10.70
N ALA A 24 14.04 -17.10 -9.40
CA ALA A 24 14.30 -18.06 -8.33
C ALA A 24 13.00 -18.61 -7.71
N LYS A 25 12.09 -17.73 -7.29
CA LYS A 25 10.81 -18.08 -6.62
C LYS A 25 9.74 -17.02 -6.87
N LEU A 26 8.76 -17.36 -7.70
CA LEU A 26 7.61 -16.49 -8.00
C LEU A 26 6.76 -16.17 -6.77
N GLU A 27 6.73 -17.05 -5.77
CA GLU A 27 6.01 -16.85 -4.51
C GLU A 27 6.61 -15.68 -3.71
N ASP A 28 7.93 -15.67 -3.53
CA ASP A 28 8.65 -14.59 -2.86
C ASP A 28 8.38 -13.21 -3.51
N ALA A 29 8.28 -13.17 -4.85
CA ALA A 29 7.93 -11.94 -5.57
C ALA A 29 6.50 -11.46 -5.28
N ARG A 30 5.54 -12.38 -5.09
CA ARG A 30 4.17 -12.02 -4.70
C ARG A 30 4.12 -11.50 -3.28
N ASP A 31 4.79 -12.18 -2.36
CA ASP A 31 4.83 -11.79 -0.96
C ASP A 31 5.47 -10.41 -0.79
N LEU A 32 6.56 -10.15 -1.51
CA LEU A 32 7.20 -8.84 -1.52
C LEU A 32 6.28 -7.76 -2.11
N LEU A 33 5.60 -8.03 -3.24
CA LEU A 33 4.65 -7.08 -3.81
C LEU A 33 3.51 -6.75 -2.83
N VAL A 34 2.93 -7.77 -2.20
CA VAL A 34 1.85 -7.61 -1.22
C VAL A 34 2.31 -6.80 -0.02
N ALA A 35 3.53 -7.03 0.49
CA ALA A 35 4.11 -6.26 1.58
C ALA A 35 4.27 -4.78 1.21
N ILE A 36 4.87 -4.49 0.04
CA ILE A 36 5.07 -3.12 -0.43
C ILE A 36 3.73 -2.39 -0.60
N LEU A 37 2.74 -3.05 -1.20
CA LEU A 37 1.42 -2.46 -1.43
C LEU A 37 0.61 -2.30 -0.13
N ALA A 38 0.85 -3.13 0.88
CA ALA A 38 0.24 -2.95 2.20
C ALA A 38 0.77 -1.70 2.91
N ASP A 39 2.08 -1.47 2.86
CA ASP A 39 2.67 -0.22 3.37
C ASP A 39 2.14 1.00 2.59
N TYR A 40 2.04 0.89 1.27
CA TYR A 40 1.47 1.95 0.44
C TYR A 40 -0.01 2.24 0.79
N ALA A 41 -0.83 1.20 0.96
CA ALA A 41 -2.23 1.34 1.36
C ALA A 41 -2.37 2.02 2.73
N ALA A 42 -1.50 1.67 3.69
CA ALA A 42 -1.50 2.29 5.01
C ALA A 42 -1.11 3.77 4.95
N MET A 43 -0.15 4.14 4.11
CA MET A 43 0.31 5.52 3.94
C MET A 43 -0.72 6.40 3.23
N THR A 44 -1.35 5.88 2.19
CA THR A 44 -2.31 6.64 1.35
C THR A 44 -3.75 6.54 1.83
N ARG A 45 -4.05 5.59 2.73
CA ARG A 45 -5.41 5.22 3.16
C ARG A 45 -6.32 4.76 2.00
N GLN A 46 -5.73 4.32 0.90
CA GLN A 46 -6.47 3.74 -0.22
C GLN A 46 -6.86 2.29 0.09
N LYS A 47 -8.02 1.88 -0.42
CA LYS A 47 -8.40 0.46 -0.40
C LYS A 47 -7.72 -0.23 -1.57
N VAL A 48 -6.65 -0.98 -1.29
CA VAL A 48 -5.88 -1.69 -2.30
C VAL A 48 -6.36 -3.14 -2.43
N THR A 49 -6.60 -3.57 -3.67
CA THR A 49 -6.91 -4.95 -4.04
C THR A 49 -5.91 -5.43 -5.09
N VAL A 50 -5.16 -6.49 -4.80
CA VAL A 50 -4.18 -7.09 -5.72
C VAL A 50 -4.78 -8.35 -6.33
N VAL A 51 -4.74 -8.45 -7.65
CA VAL A 51 -5.27 -9.59 -8.40
C VAL A 51 -4.12 -10.37 -9.02
N PHE A 52 -4.06 -11.68 -8.74
CA PHE A 52 -3.12 -12.61 -9.34
C PHE A 52 -3.85 -13.64 -10.19
N ASP A 53 -3.33 -13.91 -11.39
CA ASP A 53 -3.85 -14.96 -12.25
C ASP A 53 -3.49 -16.39 -11.76
N SER A 54 -4.48 -17.28 -11.70
CA SER A 54 -4.35 -18.70 -11.40
C SER A 54 -3.88 -19.58 -12.55
N HIS A 55 -3.55 -19.06 -13.73
CA HIS A 55 -2.98 -19.86 -14.84
C HIS A 55 -1.79 -20.73 -14.41
N ARG A 56 -1.11 -20.39 -13.29
CA ARG A 56 -0.02 -21.18 -12.69
C ARG A 56 -0.41 -22.07 -11.50
N ARG A 57 -1.68 -22.07 -11.07
CA ARG A 57 -2.30 -23.03 -10.13
C ARG A 57 -3.63 -23.56 -10.71
N PRO A 58 -3.61 -24.34 -11.80
CA PRO A 58 -4.80 -24.74 -12.57
C PRO A 58 -5.84 -25.61 -11.83
N SER A 59 -5.53 -26.03 -10.59
CA SER A 59 -6.39 -26.86 -9.73
C SER A 59 -6.99 -26.10 -8.54
N ALA A 60 -6.66 -24.81 -8.35
CA ALA A 60 -7.14 -24.03 -7.21
C ALA A 60 -8.48 -23.36 -7.51
N GLU A 61 -9.39 -23.39 -6.54
CA GLU A 61 -10.57 -22.52 -6.53
C GLU A 61 -10.11 -21.06 -6.40
N GLY A 62 -10.90 -20.11 -6.92
CA GLY A 62 -10.59 -18.69 -6.75
C GLY A 62 -10.60 -18.36 -5.25
N THR A 63 -9.50 -17.78 -4.75
CA THR A 63 -9.36 -17.48 -3.33
C THR A 63 -9.24 -15.97 -3.10
N GLU A 64 -9.94 -15.48 -2.10
CA GLU A 64 -9.80 -14.11 -1.61
C GLU A 64 -9.28 -14.13 -0.18
N GLN A 65 -8.30 -13.28 0.12
CA GLN A 65 -7.74 -13.17 1.46
C GLN A 65 -7.40 -11.71 1.80
N GLN A 66 -7.45 -11.38 3.09
CA GLN A 66 -7.00 -10.11 3.64
C GLN A 66 -5.58 -10.30 4.17
N VAL A 67 -4.62 -9.53 3.65
CA VAL A 67 -3.22 -9.57 4.07
C VAL A 67 -2.78 -8.16 4.42
N SER A 68 -2.37 -7.94 5.67
CA SER A 68 -1.80 -6.65 6.12
C SER A 68 -2.64 -5.40 5.76
N GLY A 69 -3.97 -5.54 5.73
CA GLY A 69 -4.90 -4.45 5.42
C GLY A 69 -5.22 -4.25 3.94
N ILE A 70 -4.70 -5.09 3.05
CA ILE A 70 -5.07 -5.12 1.62
C ILE A 70 -5.77 -6.43 1.25
N GLN A 71 -6.60 -6.38 0.20
CA GLN A 71 -7.26 -7.57 -0.33
C GLN A 71 -6.38 -8.21 -1.41
N VAL A 72 -6.16 -9.52 -1.31
CA VAL A 72 -5.46 -10.31 -2.34
C VAL A 72 -6.46 -11.30 -2.92
N VAL A 73 -6.63 -11.26 -4.24
CA VAL A 73 -7.55 -12.10 -4.99
C VAL A 73 -6.75 -12.93 -5.98
N TYR A 74 -6.90 -14.25 -5.92
CA TYR A 74 -6.43 -15.14 -6.96
C TYR A 74 -7.61 -15.48 -7.87
N SER A 75 -7.43 -15.34 -9.19
CA SER A 75 -8.46 -15.78 -10.13
C SER A 75 -8.74 -17.28 -9.95
N GLY A 76 -9.95 -17.72 -10.32
CA GLY A 76 -10.33 -19.12 -10.22
C GLY A 76 -10.05 -19.88 -11.51
N ARG A 77 -10.20 -21.21 -11.45
CA ARG A 77 -10.14 -22.08 -12.63
C ARG A 77 -11.06 -21.56 -13.75
N GLY A 78 -10.48 -21.24 -14.91
CA GLY A 78 -11.22 -20.76 -16.08
C GLY A 78 -11.55 -19.25 -16.06
N ALA A 79 -11.10 -18.50 -15.04
CA ALA A 79 -11.22 -17.05 -14.99
C ALA A 79 -9.82 -16.40 -15.06
N SER A 80 -9.65 -15.39 -15.91
CA SER A 80 -8.43 -14.58 -15.98
C SER A 80 -8.45 -13.45 -14.93
N ALA A 81 -7.28 -12.87 -14.66
CA ALA A 81 -7.19 -11.66 -13.85
C ALA A 81 -8.06 -10.52 -14.41
N ASP A 82 -8.21 -10.41 -15.74
CA ASP A 82 -9.06 -9.40 -16.38
C ASP A 82 -10.51 -9.49 -15.90
N HIS A 83 -11.08 -10.71 -15.89
CA HIS A 83 -12.47 -10.92 -15.45
C HIS A 83 -12.68 -10.52 -13.99
N VAL A 84 -11.69 -10.80 -13.13
CA VAL A 84 -11.74 -10.41 -11.72
C VAL A 84 -11.67 -8.89 -11.58
N ILE A 85 -10.78 -8.23 -12.31
CA ILE A 85 -10.64 -6.77 -12.30
C ILE A 85 -11.94 -6.11 -12.79
N GLU A 86 -12.52 -6.61 -13.89
CA GLU A 86 -13.78 -6.11 -14.41
C GLU A 86 -14.93 -6.26 -13.41
N ARG A 87 -15.01 -7.41 -12.72
CA ARG A 87 -15.99 -7.62 -11.64
C ARG A 87 -15.79 -6.62 -10.50
N LEU A 88 -14.56 -6.43 -10.04
CA LEU A 88 -14.24 -5.48 -8.96
C LEU A 88 -14.54 -4.03 -9.32
N VAL A 89 -14.31 -3.65 -10.57
CA VAL A 89 -14.69 -2.34 -11.12
C VAL A 89 -16.21 -2.18 -11.13
N TYR A 90 -16.95 -3.20 -11.57
CA TYR A 90 -18.41 -3.19 -11.61
C TYR A 90 -19.06 -3.14 -10.21
N GLU A 91 -18.46 -3.82 -9.23
CA GLU A 91 -18.91 -3.84 -7.83
C GLU A 91 -18.56 -2.57 -7.04
N ALA A 92 -17.76 -1.67 -7.61
CA ALA A 92 -17.45 -0.39 -6.99
C ALA A 92 -18.70 0.50 -6.93
N ARG A 93 -18.83 1.28 -5.85
CA ARG A 93 -19.95 2.21 -5.72
C ARG A 93 -19.70 3.39 -6.65
N SER A 94 -20.77 4.07 -7.08
CA SER A 94 -20.68 5.30 -7.86
C SER A 94 -19.92 6.45 -7.16
N SER A 95 -19.75 6.38 -5.84
CA SER A 95 -18.97 7.32 -5.02
C SER A 95 -17.51 6.89 -4.79
N ASP A 96 -17.09 5.75 -5.34
CA ASP A 96 -15.72 5.29 -5.27
C ASP A 96 -14.90 5.84 -6.44
N GLU A 97 -13.72 6.36 -6.15
CA GLU A 97 -12.74 6.70 -7.18
C GLU A 97 -11.88 5.46 -7.43
N VAL A 98 -12.16 4.75 -8.52
CA VAL A 98 -11.46 3.52 -8.86
C VAL A 98 -10.30 3.83 -9.81
N THR A 99 -9.13 3.28 -9.50
CA THR A 99 -7.96 3.28 -10.37
C THR A 99 -7.49 1.85 -10.59
N VAL A 100 -7.25 1.47 -11.84
CA VAL A 100 -6.67 0.18 -12.22
C VAL A 100 -5.19 0.35 -12.57
N ALA A 101 -4.32 -0.36 -11.87
CA ALA A 101 -2.90 -0.41 -12.15
C ALA A 101 -2.56 -1.59 -13.05
N THR A 102 -2.31 -1.28 -14.32
CA THR A 102 -1.93 -2.26 -15.35
C THR A 102 -1.18 -1.55 -16.48
N SER A 103 -0.27 -2.27 -17.11
CA SER A 103 0.43 -1.83 -18.32
C SER A 103 -0.09 -2.56 -19.57
N ASP A 104 -1.11 -3.41 -19.42
CA ASP A 104 -1.77 -4.06 -20.55
C ASP A 104 -2.69 -3.07 -21.29
N ALA A 105 -2.52 -2.96 -22.60
CA ALA A 105 -3.26 -2.00 -23.42
C ALA A 105 -4.75 -2.32 -23.48
N LEU A 106 -5.11 -3.60 -23.56
CA LEU A 106 -6.50 -4.04 -23.66
C LEU A 106 -7.24 -3.73 -22.35
N GLN A 107 -6.66 -4.09 -21.20
CA GLN A 107 -7.26 -3.77 -19.91
C GLN A 107 -7.41 -2.26 -19.70
N ARG A 108 -6.40 -1.48 -20.11
CA ARG A 108 -6.45 -0.03 -20.01
C ARG A 108 -7.62 0.55 -20.81
N ASP A 109 -7.79 0.11 -22.05
CA ASP A 109 -8.85 0.59 -22.94
C ASP A 109 -10.24 0.21 -22.40
N ILE A 110 -10.40 -1.00 -21.86
CA ILE A 110 -11.64 -1.45 -21.20
C ILE A 110 -11.96 -0.58 -19.97
N ALA A 111 -10.97 -0.33 -19.11
CA ALA A 111 -11.16 0.49 -17.92
C ALA A 111 -11.53 1.94 -18.28
N LEU A 112 -10.83 2.54 -19.24
CA LEU A 112 -11.13 3.88 -19.73
C LEU A 112 -12.52 3.97 -20.36
N GLY A 113 -12.93 2.96 -21.13
CA GLY A 113 -14.28 2.87 -21.70
C GLY A 113 -15.39 2.83 -20.64
N LYS A 114 -15.08 2.38 -19.42
CA LYS A 114 -15.98 2.38 -18.25
C LYS A 114 -15.83 3.63 -17.37
N GLY A 115 -15.04 4.62 -17.79
CA GLY A 115 -14.80 5.85 -17.03
C GLY A 115 -13.87 5.68 -15.82
N VAL A 116 -13.10 4.59 -15.77
CA VAL A 116 -12.22 4.23 -14.65
C VAL A 116 -10.81 4.73 -14.94
N LYS A 117 -10.15 5.30 -13.93
CA LYS A 117 -8.77 5.79 -14.06
C LYS A 117 -7.82 4.61 -14.23
N THR A 118 -6.73 4.80 -14.97
CA THR A 118 -5.70 3.78 -15.13
C THR A 118 -4.33 4.35 -14.82
N VAL A 119 -3.43 3.52 -14.29
CA VAL A 119 -2.04 3.87 -14.01
C VAL A 119 -1.14 2.74 -14.48
N SER A 120 0.00 3.07 -15.10
CA SER A 120 0.96 2.06 -15.53
C SER A 120 1.75 1.51 -14.34
N ALA A 121 2.35 0.33 -14.50
CA ALA A 121 3.13 -0.30 -13.44
C ALA A 121 4.29 0.57 -12.96
N LEU A 122 4.99 1.25 -13.89
CA LEU A 122 6.12 2.12 -13.56
C LEU A 122 5.68 3.41 -12.87
N VAL A 123 4.53 3.96 -13.25
CA VAL A 123 3.98 5.14 -12.55
C VAL A 123 3.53 4.77 -11.14
N LEU A 124 2.87 3.63 -10.97
CA LEU A 124 2.52 3.14 -9.64
C LEU A 124 3.78 2.90 -8.79
N LYS A 125 4.84 2.31 -9.36
CA LYS A 125 6.13 2.14 -8.67
C LYS A 125 6.65 3.47 -8.12
N ALA A 126 6.71 4.50 -8.97
CA ALA A 126 7.19 5.82 -8.56
C ALA A 126 6.30 6.46 -7.48
N GLN A 127 4.98 6.28 -7.56
CA GLN A 127 4.05 6.74 -6.52
C GLN A 127 4.29 6.04 -5.18
N VAL A 128 4.51 4.73 -5.22
CA VAL A 128 4.83 3.92 -4.04
C VAL A 128 6.13 4.37 -3.41
N GLU A 129 7.20 4.48 -4.20
CA GLU A 129 8.51 4.93 -3.73
C GLU A 129 8.45 6.33 -3.10
N ALA A 130 7.73 7.27 -3.73
CA ALA A 130 7.55 8.61 -3.20
C ALA A 130 6.77 8.62 -1.88
N ALA A 131 5.70 7.83 -1.78
CA ALA A 131 4.89 7.73 -0.57
C ALA A 131 5.68 7.11 0.60
N LEU A 132 6.49 6.09 0.33
CA LEU A 132 7.31 5.40 1.34
C LEU A 132 8.53 6.23 1.75
N ALA A 133 9.20 6.91 0.83
CA ALA A 133 10.30 7.83 1.17
C ALA A 133 9.84 8.96 2.10
N GLY A 134 8.62 9.48 1.88
CA GLY A 134 8.01 10.47 2.77
C GLY A 134 7.77 9.97 4.20
N ARG A 135 7.58 8.66 4.40
CA ARG A 135 7.43 8.03 5.71
C ARG A 135 8.75 8.05 6.48
N ASP A 136 9.85 7.67 5.85
CA ASP A 136 11.16 7.57 6.50
C ASP A 136 11.65 8.94 6.99
N VAL A 137 11.41 9.99 6.19
CA VAL A 137 11.70 11.37 6.60
C VAL A 137 10.87 11.76 7.82
N GLN A 138 9.56 11.50 7.83
CA GLN A 138 8.68 11.85 8.95
C GLN A 138 9.02 11.07 10.23
N ILE A 139 9.38 9.79 10.12
CA ILE A 139 9.78 8.96 11.26
C ILE A 139 11.11 9.47 11.83
N ASN A 140 12.08 9.78 10.97
CA ASN A 140 13.37 10.31 11.40
C ASN A 140 13.23 11.68 12.06
N ASP A 141 12.40 12.57 11.52
CA ASP A 141 12.13 13.87 12.13
C ASP A 141 11.48 13.75 13.51
N ARG A 142 10.52 12.83 13.67
CA ARG A 142 9.89 12.57 14.98
C ARG A 142 10.90 12.00 15.98
N LYS A 143 11.76 11.07 15.56
CA LYS A 143 12.85 10.54 16.40
C LYS A 143 13.83 11.65 16.79
N ALA A 144 14.30 12.44 15.82
CA ALA A 144 15.22 13.54 16.07
C ALA A 144 14.64 14.58 17.04
N ARG A 145 13.36 14.94 16.90
CA ARG A 145 12.65 15.81 17.86
C ARG A 145 12.51 15.17 19.24
N SER A 146 12.19 13.88 19.31
CA SER A 146 12.11 13.15 20.58
C SER A 146 13.46 13.08 21.30
N ASP A 147 14.54 12.85 20.56
CA ASP A 147 15.90 12.79 21.11
C ASP A 147 16.39 14.18 21.53
N LEU A 148 16.08 15.22 20.76
CA LEU A 148 16.35 16.60 21.14
C LEU A 148 15.60 17.00 22.42
N SER A 149 14.31 16.66 22.53
CA SER A 149 13.51 16.91 23.74
C SER A 149 14.14 16.24 24.96
N ARG A 150 14.53 14.96 24.86
CA ARG A 150 15.20 14.23 25.95
C ARG A 150 16.51 14.88 26.38
N ARG A 151 17.35 15.32 25.43
CA ARG A 151 18.61 16.01 25.74
C ARG A 151 18.40 17.36 26.42
N LEU A 152 17.35 18.11 26.04
CA LEU A 152 16.99 19.35 26.71
C LEU A 152 16.50 19.08 28.13
N GLU A 153 15.65 18.07 28.32
CA GLU A 153 15.19 17.62 29.64
C GLU A 153 16.34 17.25 30.58
N ASP A 154 17.42 16.65 30.06
CA ASP A 154 18.61 16.29 30.84
C ASP A 154 19.48 17.48 31.27
N ARG A 155 19.33 18.64 30.61
CA ARG A 155 20.05 19.86 30.96
C ARG A 155 19.23 20.82 31.84
N LEU A 156 17.96 20.50 32.10
CA LEU A 156 17.11 21.30 32.97
C LEU A 156 17.41 20.99 34.43
N ASP A 157 17.44 22.05 35.24
CA ASP A 157 17.51 21.93 36.69
C ASP A 157 16.28 21.16 37.24
N PRO A 158 16.43 20.47 38.39
CA PRO A 158 15.39 19.58 38.94
C PRO A 158 14.02 20.27 39.10
N LYS A 159 14.06 21.57 39.41
CA LYS A 159 12.88 22.40 39.67
C LYS A 159 12.07 22.67 38.40
N THR A 160 12.74 22.85 37.26
CA THR A 160 12.10 23.04 35.95
C THR A 160 11.57 21.72 35.38
N ARG A 161 12.30 20.62 35.60
CA ARG A 161 11.87 19.27 35.19
C ARG A 161 10.59 18.84 35.90
N GLU A 162 10.48 19.10 37.21
CA GLU A 162 9.29 18.79 38.01
C GLU A 162 8.07 19.65 37.62
N ARG A 163 8.29 20.90 37.20
CA ARG A 163 7.23 21.77 36.66
C ARG A 163 6.68 21.23 35.33
N LEU A 164 7.54 20.80 34.42
CA LEU A 164 7.15 20.20 33.14
C LEU A 164 6.39 18.89 33.33
N ASP A 165 6.81 18.05 34.28
CA ASP A 165 6.13 16.80 34.62
C ASP A 165 4.73 17.03 35.19
N ARG A 166 4.55 18.08 35.99
CA ARG A 166 3.23 18.52 36.49
C ARG A 166 2.29 18.94 35.37
N PHE A 167 2.77 19.75 34.44
CA PHE A 167 2.01 20.13 33.24
C PHE A 167 1.64 18.91 32.39
N ARG A 168 2.56 17.96 32.22
CA ARG A 168 2.34 16.74 31.42
C ARG A 168 1.31 15.79 32.06
N ARG A 169 1.15 15.82 33.39
CA ARG A 169 0.12 15.07 34.14
C ARG A 169 -1.21 15.83 34.28
N GLY A 170 -1.35 17.00 33.64
CA GLY A 170 -2.58 17.79 33.68
C GLY A 170 -2.84 18.51 35.01
N GLN A 171 -1.80 18.71 35.83
CA GLN A 171 -1.89 19.51 37.06
C GLN A 171 -1.45 20.95 36.75
N ASP A 172 -2.42 21.85 36.66
CA ASP A 172 -2.21 23.28 36.40
C ASP A 172 -1.52 23.94 37.62
N PRO A 173 -0.37 24.63 37.48
CA PRO A 173 0.26 25.35 38.56
C PRO A 173 -0.37 26.75 38.68
N GLY A 174 -1.66 26.79 39.02
CA GLY A 174 -2.39 27.99 39.38
C GLY A 174 -2.78 27.96 40.85
N GLY A 175 -1.95 28.58 41.69
CA GLY A 175 -2.15 28.75 43.14
C GLY A 175 -0.95 29.40 43.78
#